data_AF-A0A8C6K937-F1
#
_entry.id   AF-A0A8C6K937-F1
#
_cell.length_a   1.000
_cell.length_b   1.000
_cell.length_c   1.000
_cell.angle_alpha   90.00
_cell.angle_beta   90.00
_cell.angle_gamma   90.00
#
_symmetry.space_group_name_H-M   'P 1'
#
loop_
_entity.id
_entity.type
_entity.pdbx_description
1 polymer ?
#
loop_
_entity_poly.entity_id
_entity_poly.type
_entity_poly.pdbx_seq_one_letter_code
_entity_poly.pdbx_strand_id
1 'polypeptide(L)'
;MKPNRLANMSFSSRSYGGSTAHKTISVYGGAGGYGTHFSSAHGSSGAYVGSLGNVSGLDLRVDANEKATLQNLNDRLSSYLQKVHKLEKENNQLEKQIREWYEGRTVVAHDHSHYFATIKELQEQIQAASSRNAKAVLSIDNAKLAADDFKMKFENEVSLRQAVEGDIAGLKRVLDEMNLLRMDLESQYESLKEELIMLKKNHEEELLLLRTQVGGQVNVSVDAASSVDLNQVMSEIREHYEALIAKSRKDLELWYQNKQEVKVTSDTLMMSTTEIKDLKTTLQRLEIELQSSLSMKASLEGSLAEIQARFSAQLASLQAKVTSLETQISQINASISINKDEYSMLLDLKTRLEQEINDRLMNLLCFSAVITKVITVQETVVDGKVVQTSKNVNVK
;
A
#
# COMPACT_ATOMS: atom_id res chain seq x y z
N MET A 1 16.02 43.93 -16.39
CA MET A 1 15.62 42.63 -16.97
C MET A 1 15.17 41.73 -15.83
N LYS A 2 13.92 41.25 -15.89
CA LYS A 2 13.28 40.44 -14.84
C LYS A 2 13.77 38.99 -14.91
N PRO A 3 13.96 38.27 -13.78
CA PRO A 3 13.89 36.82 -13.78
C PRO A 3 12.48 36.32 -13.40
N ASN A 4 12.06 35.28 -14.13
CA ASN A 4 10.76 34.62 -14.06
C ASN A 4 10.46 34.00 -12.69
N ARG A 5 9.27 34.29 -12.16
CA ARG A 5 8.64 33.52 -11.07
C ARG A 5 8.12 32.20 -11.63
N LEU A 6 8.67 31.09 -11.13
CA LEU A 6 8.07 29.77 -11.32
C LEU A 6 6.86 29.64 -10.39
N ALA A 7 5.75 29.21 -10.97
CA ALA A 7 4.47 29.05 -10.33
C ALA A 7 4.47 27.85 -9.37
N ASN A 8 4.17 28.12 -8.09
CA ASN A 8 3.82 27.08 -7.12
C ASN A 8 2.41 26.57 -7.44
N MET A 9 2.29 25.35 -7.94
CA MET A 9 1.00 24.65 -8.04
C MET A 9 0.68 24.03 -6.68
N SER A 10 -0.23 24.68 -5.95
CA SER A 10 -0.81 24.15 -4.72
C SER A 10 -1.92 23.15 -5.05
N PHE A 11 -1.68 21.87 -4.74
CA PHE A 11 -2.75 20.88 -4.69
C PHE A 11 -3.55 21.08 -3.40
N SER A 12 -4.70 21.74 -3.53
CA SER A 12 -5.73 21.82 -2.50
C SER A 12 -6.46 20.48 -2.42
N SER A 13 -6.15 19.67 -1.41
CA SER A 13 -6.94 18.51 -1.04
C SER A 13 -8.22 18.99 -0.35
N ARG A 14 -9.36 18.88 -1.06
CA ARG A 14 -10.70 19.06 -0.51
C ARG A 14 -10.93 18.07 0.64
N SER A 15 -10.95 18.56 1.87
CA SER A 15 -11.52 17.83 3.00
C SER A 15 -13.04 17.93 2.95
N TYR A 16 -13.71 16.82 2.62
CA TYR A 16 -15.12 16.67 2.99
C TYR A 16 -15.17 16.31 4.48
N GLY A 17 -15.31 17.33 5.32
CA GLY A 17 -15.66 17.17 6.72
C GLY A 17 -17.13 16.77 6.81
N GLY A 18 -17.38 15.49 7.12
CA GLY A 18 -18.69 15.01 7.52
C GLY A 18 -19.03 15.56 8.90
N SER A 19 -20.14 16.29 8.99
CA SER A 19 -20.73 16.71 10.25
C SER A 19 -22.24 16.56 10.20
N THR A 20 -22.75 15.95 11.27
CA THR A 20 -24.13 15.99 11.75
C THR A 20 -25.17 15.14 10.98
N ALA A 21 -25.15 13.82 11.22
CA ALA A 21 -26.33 12.98 11.06
C ALA A 21 -27.15 13.01 12.36
N HIS A 22 -28.21 13.83 12.38
CA HIS A 22 -29.29 13.71 13.34
C HIS A 22 -29.95 12.32 13.18
N LYS A 23 -30.13 11.61 14.29
CA LYS A 23 -31.00 10.43 14.38
C LYS A 23 -32.41 10.83 13.96
N THR A 24 -32.89 10.28 12.85
CA THR A 24 -34.32 10.11 12.58
C THR A 24 -34.62 8.62 12.59
N ILE A 25 -35.56 8.21 13.46
CA ILE A 25 -36.19 6.90 13.43
C ILE A 25 -37.04 6.85 12.16
N SER A 26 -36.68 5.99 11.21
CA SER A 26 -37.58 5.60 10.13
C SER A 26 -38.15 4.21 10.46
N VAL A 27 -39.46 4.19 10.71
CA VAL A 27 -40.27 2.98 10.76
C VAL A 27 -40.59 2.61 9.33
N TYR A 28 -39.95 1.57 8.80
CA TYR A 28 -40.35 0.98 7.53
C TYR A 28 -41.58 0.10 7.77
N GLY A 29 -42.74 0.63 7.40
CA GLY A 29 -43.98 -0.15 7.28
C GLY A 29 -43.98 -0.94 5.97
N GLY A 30 -44.23 -2.24 6.07
CA GLY A 30 -44.39 -3.16 4.95
C GLY A 30 -45.50 -4.18 5.22
N ALA A 31 -46.68 -3.86 4.68
CA ALA A 31 -47.75 -4.73 4.17
C ALA A 31 -48.30 -5.93 4.98
N GLY A 32 -49.59 -5.80 5.35
CA GLY A 32 -50.49 -6.86 5.82
C GLY A 32 -50.73 -6.77 7.33
N GLY A 33 -51.83 -6.21 7.83
CA GLY A 33 -53.21 -6.62 7.56
C GLY A 33 -53.70 -7.45 8.75
N TYR A 34 -54.71 -6.93 9.46
CA TYR A 34 -55.46 -7.50 10.61
C TYR A 34 -54.97 -7.13 12.02
N GLY A 35 -55.89 -6.49 12.75
CA GLY A 35 -55.64 -5.77 13.99
C GLY A 35 -55.54 -6.66 15.24
N THR A 36 -54.65 -6.25 16.14
CA THR A 36 -54.60 -6.75 17.51
C THR A 36 -55.56 -5.94 18.37
N HIS A 37 -56.75 -6.51 18.63
CA HIS A 37 -57.66 -6.00 19.64
C HIS A 37 -57.20 -6.47 21.02
N PHE A 38 -56.82 -5.53 21.89
CA PHE A 38 -56.65 -5.79 23.32
C PHE A 38 -57.90 -5.30 24.04
N SER A 39 -58.77 -6.22 24.45
CA SER A 39 -59.94 -5.90 25.25
C SER A 39 -59.55 -5.83 26.73
N SER A 40 -59.60 -4.61 27.29
CA SER A 40 -59.57 -4.35 28.72
C SER A 40 -60.94 -4.66 29.33
N ALA A 41 -61.00 -5.58 30.29
CA ALA A 41 -62.21 -5.86 31.04
C ALA A 41 -62.41 -4.76 32.10
N HIS A 42 -63.38 -3.88 31.83
CA HIS A 42 -64.00 -3.02 32.84
C HIS A 42 -64.92 -3.87 33.72
N GLY A 43 -64.64 -3.93 35.02
CA GLY A 43 -65.56 -4.45 36.02
C GLY A 43 -66.58 -3.38 36.40
N SER A 44 -67.85 -3.58 36.03
CA SER A 44 -68.97 -2.85 36.60
C SER A 44 -69.70 -3.74 37.60
N SER A 45 -69.81 -3.20 38.81
CA SER A 45 -70.66 -3.62 39.91
C SER A 45 -72.10 -3.90 39.51
N GLY A 46 -72.66 -5.01 39.99
CA GLY A 46 -74.08 -5.32 39.95
C GLY A 46 -74.48 -6.08 41.20
N ALA A 47 -74.96 -5.35 42.20
CA ALA A 47 -75.59 -5.92 43.38
C ALA A 47 -76.98 -6.45 43.04
N TYR A 48 -77.30 -7.68 43.44
CA TYR A 48 -78.68 -8.15 43.54
C TYR A 48 -78.88 -8.82 44.89
N VAL A 49 -79.76 -8.19 45.66
CA VAL A 49 -80.37 -8.68 46.91
C VAL A 49 -81.47 -9.68 46.54
N GLY A 50 -81.51 -10.82 47.21
CA GLY A 50 -82.52 -11.86 47.03
C GLY A 50 -82.70 -12.70 48.29
N SER A 51 -83.31 -12.09 49.30
CA SER A 51 -83.87 -12.74 50.48
C SER A 51 -85.12 -13.55 50.10
N LEU A 52 -85.26 -14.78 50.61
CA LEU A 52 -86.52 -15.36 51.10
C LEU A 52 -86.27 -16.77 51.62
N GLY A 53 -86.51 -16.95 52.92
CA GLY A 53 -86.59 -18.25 53.57
C GLY A 53 -88.02 -18.77 53.71
N ASN A 54 -88.06 -19.96 54.32
CA ASN A 54 -89.19 -20.68 54.93
C ASN A 54 -90.10 -21.57 54.06
N VAL A 55 -90.10 -22.87 54.42
CA VAL A 55 -91.23 -23.71 54.93
C VAL A 55 -90.70 -25.16 54.91
N SER A 56 -90.24 -25.71 56.03
CA SER A 56 -90.98 -26.53 57.02
C SER A 56 -91.44 -27.90 56.48
N GLY A 57 -91.04 -28.98 57.18
CA GLY A 57 -91.87 -30.20 57.25
C GLY A 57 -91.16 -31.55 57.16
N LEU A 58 -90.75 -32.06 58.32
CA LEU A 58 -91.11 -33.40 58.84
C LEU A 58 -90.64 -34.67 58.08
N ASP A 59 -89.56 -35.27 58.61
CA ASP A 59 -89.41 -36.67 59.06
C ASP A 59 -89.69 -37.88 58.11
N LEU A 60 -88.95 -38.97 58.37
CA LEU A 60 -89.05 -40.35 57.85
C LEU A 60 -88.34 -40.70 56.51
N ARG A 61 -87.12 -41.27 56.60
CA ARG A 61 -86.72 -42.62 56.09
C ARG A 61 -85.23 -42.68 55.71
N VAL A 62 -84.49 -43.49 56.46
CA VAL A 62 -83.05 -43.81 56.29
C VAL A 62 -82.76 -44.66 55.02
N ASP A 63 -83.79 -45.03 54.24
CA ASP A 63 -83.69 -45.84 53.00
C ASP A 63 -83.59 -44.99 51.70
N ALA A 64 -83.71 -43.66 51.81
CA ALA A 64 -83.63 -42.73 50.67
C ALA A 64 -82.20 -42.30 50.32
N ASN A 65 -81.23 -42.50 51.23
CA ASN A 65 -79.89 -41.96 51.10
C ASN A 65 -79.04 -42.70 50.05
N GLU A 66 -79.07 -44.04 50.01
CA GLU A 66 -78.37 -44.81 48.98
C GLU A 66 -78.94 -44.56 47.59
N LYS A 67 -80.28 -44.49 47.47
CA LYS A 67 -80.94 -44.18 46.19
C LYS A 67 -80.61 -42.77 45.70
N ALA A 68 -80.55 -41.78 46.60
CA ALA A 68 -80.13 -40.42 46.25
C ALA A 68 -78.64 -40.35 45.83
N THR A 69 -77.76 -41.13 46.46
CA THR A 69 -76.34 -41.21 46.04
C THR A 69 -76.16 -41.89 44.69
N LEU A 70 -76.93 -42.96 44.41
CA LEU A 70 -76.94 -43.61 43.09
C LEU A 70 -77.54 -42.70 42.00
N GLN A 71 -78.57 -41.93 42.33
CA GLN A 71 -79.13 -40.92 41.43
C GLN A 71 -78.08 -39.85 41.09
N ASN A 72 -77.36 -39.33 42.09
CA ASN A 72 -76.31 -38.33 41.88
C ASN A 72 -75.14 -38.86 41.02
N LEU A 73 -74.74 -40.11 41.24
CA LEU A 73 -73.75 -40.79 40.40
C LEU A 73 -74.24 -40.97 38.96
N ASN A 74 -75.51 -41.32 38.77
CA ASN A 74 -76.11 -41.47 37.45
C ASN A 74 -76.25 -40.12 36.73
N ASP A 75 -76.62 -39.05 37.44
CA ASP A 75 -76.65 -37.68 36.92
C ASP A 75 -75.24 -37.20 36.53
N ARG A 76 -74.23 -37.59 37.31
CA ARG A 76 -72.81 -37.31 37.01
C ARG A 76 -72.31 -38.12 35.82
N LEU A 77 -72.73 -39.38 35.66
CA LEU A 77 -72.43 -40.20 34.49
C LEU A 77 -73.12 -39.64 33.24
N SER A 78 -74.37 -39.22 33.34
CA SER A 78 -75.13 -38.60 32.25
C SER A 78 -74.47 -37.30 31.79
N SER A 79 -74.06 -36.43 32.72
CA SER A 79 -73.31 -35.21 32.39
C SER A 79 -71.92 -35.50 31.79
N TYR A 80 -71.24 -36.56 32.23
CA TYR A 80 -69.99 -37.00 31.60
C TYR A 80 -70.21 -37.51 30.18
N LEU A 81 -71.23 -38.35 29.94
CA LEU A 81 -71.59 -38.84 28.60
C LEU A 81 -71.99 -37.70 27.66
N GLN A 82 -72.76 -36.72 28.14
CA GLN A 82 -73.08 -35.50 27.38
C GLN A 82 -71.81 -34.72 27.02
N LYS A 83 -70.83 -34.62 27.93
CA LYS A 83 -69.57 -33.94 27.67
C LYS A 83 -68.70 -34.70 26.66
N VAL A 84 -68.65 -36.03 26.74
CA VAL A 84 -67.95 -36.88 25.76
C VAL A 84 -68.55 -36.69 24.37
N HIS A 85 -69.87 -36.76 24.23
CA HIS A 85 -70.53 -36.52 22.93
C HIS A 85 -70.30 -35.11 22.38
N LYS A 86 -70.27 -34.09 23.25
CA LYS A 86 -69.93 -32.73 22.83
C LYS A 86 -68.51 -32.65 22.29
N LEU A 87 -67.54 -33.24 22.99
CA LEU A 87 -66.13 -33.27 22.58
C LEU A 87 -65.92 -34.10 21.30
N GLU A 88 -66.61 -35.23 21.15
CA GLU A 88 -66.61 -36.03 19.92
C GLU A 88 -67.13 -35.23 18.73
N LYS A 89 -68.19 -34.43 18.93
CA LYS A 89 -68.74 -33.57 17.87
C LYS A 89 -67.78 -32.43 17.50
N GLU A 90 -67.15 -31.81 18.50
CA GLU A 90 -66.15 -30.75 18.29
C GLU A 90 -64.90 -31.29 17.60
N ASN A 91 -64.39 -32.46 17.98
CA ASN A 91 -63.27 -33.11 17.30
C ASN A 91 -63.60 -33.46 15.84
N ASN A 92 -64.77 -34.05 15.58
CA ASN A 92 -65.20 -34.32 14.20
C ASN A 92 -65.29 -33.05 13.35
N GLN A 93 -65.69 -31.93 13.95
CA GLN A 93 -65.75 -30.65 13.25
C GLN A 93 -64.36 -30.09 12.95
N LEU A 94 -63.43 -30.16 13.91
CA LEU A 94 -62.05 -29.74 13.72
C LEU A 94 -61.32 -30.60 12.66
N GLU A 95 -61.55 -31.91 12.65
CA GLU A 95 -60.97 -32.80 11.63
C GLU A 95 -61.45 -32.45 10.21
N LYS A 96 -62.73 -32.09 10.05
CA LYS A 96 -63.25 -31.61 8.76
C LYS A 96 -62.61 -30.29 8.34
N GLN A 97 -62.49 -29.33 9.26
CA GLN A 97 -61.85 -28.04 8.98
C GLN A 97 -60.37 -28.19 8.61
N ILE A 98 -59.64 -29.09 9.27
CA ILE A 98 -58.24 -29.39 8.93
C ILE A 98 -58.16 -29.98 7.52
N ARG A 99 -59.04 -30.92 7.19
CA ARG A 99 -59.06 -31.54 5.85
C ARG A 99 -59.37 -30.52 4.76
N GLU A 100 -60.40 -29.70 4.94
CA GLU A 100 -60.76 -28.62 4.03
C GLU A 100 -59.63 -27.60 3.87
N TRP A 101 -58.89 -27.30 4.94
CA TRP A 101 -57.74 -26.38 4.88
C TRP A 101 -56.57 -26.96 4.05
N TYR A 102 -56.30 -28.26 4.17
CA TYR A 102 -55.27 -28.91 3.35
C TYR A 102 -55.70 -29.06 1.89
N GLU A 103 -56.97 -29.37 1.61
CA GLU A 103 -57.52 -29.47 0.25
C GLU A 103 -57.61 -28.10 -0.45
N GLY A 104 -57.93 -27.04 0.30
CA GLY A 104 -57.97 -25.66 -0.21
C GLY A 104 -56.59 -25.05 -0.48
N ARG A 105 -55.51 -25.66 0.01
CA ARG A 105 -54.14 -25.18 -0.19
C ARG A 105 -53.49 -25.87 -1.37
N THR A 106 -53.80 -25.40 -2.58
CA THR A 106 -53.02 -25.78 -3.76
C THR A 106 -51.63 -25.15 -3.66
N VAL A 107 -50.58 -25.98 -3.69
CA VAL A 107 -49.20 -25.51 -3.77
C VAL A 107 -49.00 -24.95 -5.16
N VAL A 108 -49.06 -23.62 -5.29
CA VAL A 108 -48.77 -22.92 -6.55
C VAL A 108 -47.25 -22.99 -6.78
N ALA A 109 -46.81 -24.08 -7.38
CA ALA A 109 -45.45 -24.20 -7.89
C ALA A 109 -45.31 -23.21 -9.06
N HIS A 110 -44.55 -22.14 -8.85
CA HIS A 110 -44.22 -21.21 -9.92
C HIS A 110 -43.10 -21.82 -10.77
N ASP A 111 -43.28 -21.89 -12.09
CA ASP A 111 -42.28 -22.42 -13.01
C ASP A 111 -41.14 -21.40 -13.22
N HIS A 112 -39.99 -21.66 -12.59
CA HIS A 112 -38.81 -20.79 -12.69
C HIS A 112 -37.87 -21.14 -13.86
N SER A 113 -38.29 -22.06 -14.75
CA SER A 113 -37.44 -22.62 -15.81
C SER A 113 -36.83 -21.55 -16.74
N HIS A 114 -37.56 -20.47 -17.04
CA HIS A 114 -37.09 -19.41 -17.93
C HIS A 114 -35.90 -18.63 -17.33
N TYR A 115 -35.86 -18.44 -16.00
CA TYR A 115 -34.74 -17.75 -15.35
C TYR A 115 -33.43 -18.55 -15.44
N PHE A 116 -33.49 -19.88 -15.46
CA PHE A 116 -32.27 -20.69 -15.64
C PHE A 116 -31.66 -20.52 -17.02
N ALA A 117 -32.48 -20.33 -18.06
CA ALA A 117 -31.98 -20.06 -19.42
C ALA A 117 -31.27 -18.69 -19.49
N THR A 118 -31.86 -17.64 -18.92
CA THR A 118 -31.24 -16.31 -18.90
C THR A 118 -29.99 -16.25 -18.02
N ILE A 119 -29.98 -16.93 -16.87
CA ILE A 119 -28.79 -17.06 -16.01
C ILE A 119 -27.66 -17.75 -16.78
N LYS A 120 -27.95 -18.84 -17.50
CA LYS A 120 -26.94 -19.55 -18.30
C LYS A 120 -26.37 -18.66 -19.40
N GLU A 121 -27.22 -17.94 -20.12
CA GLU A 121 -26.77 -16.99 -21.16
C GLU A 121 -25.87 -15.90 -20.57
N LEU A 122 -26.23 -15.32 -19.43
CA LEU A 122 -25.41 -14.32 -18.75
C LEU A 122 -24.06 -14.90 -18.29
N GLN A 123 -24.04 -16.14 -17.79
CA GLN A 123 -22.80 -16.82 -17.42
C GLN A 123 -21.88 -17.03 -18.63
N GLU A 124 -22.43 -17.44 -19.77
CA GLU A 124 -21.66 -17.60 -21.02
C GLU A 124 -21.13 -16.24 -21.51
N GLN A 125 -21.93 -15.17 -21.44
CA GLN A 125 -21.48 -13.82 -21.78
C GLN A 125 -20.35 -13.34 -20.88
N ILE A 126 -20.43 -13.58 -19.56
CA ILE A 126 -19.39 -13.25 -18.59
C ILE A 126 -18.10 -14.03 -18.90
N GLN A 127 -18.19 -15.32 -19.18
CA GLN A 127 -17.03 -16.15 -19.53
C GLN A 127 -16.38 -15.68 -20.84
N ALA A 128 -17.19 -15.38 -21.86
CA ALA A 128 -16.70 -14.85 -23.12
C ALA A 128 -16.04 -13.47 -22.95
N ALA A 129 -16.62 -12.59 -22.13
CA ALA A 129 -16.04 -11.29 -21.80
C ALA A 129 -14.72 -11.44 -21.03
N SER A 130 -14.66 -12.34 -20.04
CA SER A 130 -13.45 -12.65 -19.28
C SER A 130 -12.34 -13.18 -20.20
N SER A 131 -12.65 -14.09 -21.12
CA SER A 131 -11.69 -14.61 -22.11
C SER A 131 -11.19 -13.51 -23.06
N ARG A 132 -12.07 -12.64 -23.56
CA ARG A 132 -11.68 -11.48 -24.39
C ARG A 132 -10.79 -10.51 -23.61
N ASN A 133 -11.11 -10.24 -22.35
CA ASN A 133 -10.31 -9.37 -21.50
C ASN A 133 -8.91 -9.96 -21.27
N ALA A 134 -8.80 -11.25 -20.96
CA ALA A 134 -7.51 -11.93 -20.82
C ALA A 134 -6.67 -11.85 -22.10
N LYS A 135 -7.27 -12.06 -23.28
CA LYS A 135 -6.59 -11.90 -24.57
C LYS A 135 -6.12 -10.46 -24.81
N ALA A 136 -6.94 -9.47 -24.47
CA ALA A 136 -6.57 -8.06 -24.60
C ALA A 136 -5.39 -7.70 -23.68
N VAL A 137 -5.41 -8.15 -22.43
CA VAL A 137 -4.30 -7.96 -21.48
C VAL A 137 -3.01 -8.59 -22.01
N LEU A 138 -3.05 -9.83 -22.51
CA LEU A 138 -1.88 -10.47 -23.12
C LEU A 138 -1.35 -9.70 -24.33
N SER A 139 -2.24 -9.17 -25.18
CA SER A 139 -1.84 -8.34 -26.32
C SER A 139 -1.20 -7.01 -25.87
N ILE A 140 -1.69 -6.40 -24.79
CA ILE A 140 -1.11 -5.19 -24.20
C ILE A 140 0.28 -5.50 -23.65
N ASP A 141 0.44 -6.60 -22.93
CA ASP A 141 1.73 -6.98 -22.35
C ASP A 141 2.75 -7.35 -23.43
N ASN A 142 2.32 -8.03 -24.49
CA ASN A 142 3.16 -8.29 -25.67
C ASN A 142 3.60 -6.98 -26.35
N ALA A 143 2.68 -6.04 -26.56
CA ALA A 143 2.99 -4.75 -27.16
C ALA A 143 3.95 -3.91 -26.28
N LYS A 144 3.82 -3.99 -24.95
CA LYS A 144 4.74 -3.34 -24.00
C LYS A 144 6.14 -3.95 -24.06
N LEU A 145 6.25 -5.28 -24.02
CA LEU A 145 7.53 -5.97 -24.14
C LEU A 145 8.22 -5.63 -25.46
N ALA A 146 7.48 -5.61 -26.57
CA ALA A 146 8.01 -5.20 -27.86
C ALA A 146 8.48 -3.73 -27.87
N ALA A 147 7.73 -2.82 -27.22
CA ALA A 147 8.12 -1.42 -27.09
C ALA A 147 9.39 -1.24 -26.25
N ASP A 148 9.51 -1.98 -25.15
CA ASP A 148 10.71 -1.97 -24.29
C ASP A 148 11.93 -2.54 -25.04
N ASP A 149 11.77 -3.61 -25.81
CA ASP A 149 12.81 -4.15 -26.69
C ASP A 149 13.29 -3.12 -27.73
N PHE A 150 12.36 -2.40 -28.38
CA PHE A 150 12.72 -1.36 -29.32
C PHE A 150 13.39 -0.16 -28.64
N LYS A 151 12.95 0.20 -27.44
CA LYS A 151 13.58 1.25 -26.64
C LYS A 151 15.03 0.90 -26.30
N MET A 152 15.28 -0.32 -25.81
CA MET A 152 16.63 -0.78 -25.50
C MET A 152 17.52 -0.79 -26.75
N LYS A 153 17.00 -1.26 -27.89
CA LYS A 153 17.72 -1.22 -29.17
C LYS A 153 18.03 0.21 -29.61
N PHE A 154 17.09 1.13 -29.47
CA PHE A 154 17.30 2.54 -29.80
C PHE A 154 18.35 3.19 -28.90
N GLU A 155 18.31 2.95 -27.59
CA GLU A 155 19.30 3.46 -26.64
C GLU A 155 20.71 2.94 -26.97
N ASN A 156 20.83 1.65 -27.29
CA ASN A 156 22.08 1.05 -27.74
C ASN A 156 22.58 1.67 -29.05
N GLU A 157 21.71 1.85 -30.04
CA GLU A 157 22.06 2.46 -31.33
C GLU A 157 22.50 3.92 -31.16
N VAL A 158 21.82 4.69 -30.31
CA VAL A 158 22.20 6.06 -29.98
C VAL A 158 23.58 6.11 -29.31
N SER A 159 23.84 5.19 -28.37
CA SER A 159 25.14 5.10 -27.71
C SER A 159 26.27 4.76 -28.70
N LEU A 160 26.04 3.79 -29.60
CA LEU A 160 26.99 3.44 -30.66
C LEU A 160 27.22 4.62 -31.62
N ARG A 161 26.14 5.30 -32.02
CA ARG A 161 26.23 6.49 -32.88
C ARG A 161 27.06 7.59 -32.22
N GLN A 162 26.84 7.88 -30.94
CA GLN A 162 27.62 8.88 -30.20
C GLN A 162 29.10 8.52 -30.10
N ALA A 163 29.43 7.24 -29.89
CA ALA A 163 30.82 6.78 -29.90
C ALA A 163 31.47 7.00 -31.27
N VAL A 164 30.80 6.62 -32.35
CA VAL A 164 31.30 6.82 -33.73
C VAL A 164 31.41 8.31 -34.08
N GLU A 165 30.45 9.14 -33.67
CA GLU A 165 30.53 10.59 -33.85
C GLU A 165 31.72 11.19 -33.09
N GLY A 166 32.02 10.68 -31.89
CA GLY A 166 33.22 11.01 -31.12
C GLY A 166 34.50 10.66 -31.87
N ASP A 167 34.58 9.44 -32.42
CA ASP A 167 35.73 8.99 -33.22
C ASP A 167 35.92 9.84 -34.48
N ILE A 168 34.83 10.15 -35.20
CA ILE A 168 34.87 11.03 -36.39
C ILE A 168 35.37 12.43 -36.01
N ALA A 169 34.90 13.00 -34.90
CA ALA A 169 35.37 14.29 -34.42
C ALA A 169 36.87 14.24 -34.05
N GLY A 170 37.31 13.16 -33.40
CA GLY A 170 38.72 12.91 -33.11
C GLY A 170 39.59 12.82 -34.38
N LEU A 171 39.15 12.05 -35.37
CA LEU A 171 39.84 11.89 -36.66
C LEU A 171 39.92 13.22 -37.42
N LYS A 172 38.86 14.05 -37.40
CA LYS A 172 38.91 15.40 -37.97
C LYS A 172 39.96 16.27 -37.27
N ARG A 173 40.04 16.21 -35.95
CA ARG A 173 41.04 16.96 -35.17
C ARG A 173 42.47 16.53 -35.53
N VAL A 174 42.70 15.22 -35.69
CA VAL A 174 44.00 14.68 -36.13
C VAL A 174 44.32 15.11 -37.55
N LEU A 175 43.35 15.10 -38.46
CA LEU A 175 43.52 15.60 -39.83
C LEU A 175 43.92 17.08 -39.85
N ASP A 176 43.26 17.91 -39.04
CA ASP A 176 43.57 19.34 -38.90
C ASP A 176 44.99 19.54 -38.35
N GLU A 177 45.39 18.76 -37.35
CA GLU A 177 46.74 18.77 -36.79
C GLU A 177 47.80 18.35 -37.82
N MET A 178 47.54 17.31 -38.62
CA MET A 178 48.41 16.88 -39.73
C MET A 178 48.53 17.95 -40.82
N ASN A 179 47.42 18.63 -41.15
CA ASN A 179 47.43 19.73 -42.11
C ASN A 179 48.26 20.93 -41.61
N LEU A 180 48.15 21.28 -40.32
CA LEU A 180 48.98 22.32 -39.71
C LEU A 180 50.47 21.96 -39.77
N LEU A 181 50.82 20.71 -39.42
CA LEU A 181 52.20 20.23 -39.53
C LEU A 181 52.71 20.25 -40.97
N ARG A 182 51.87 19.88 -41.94
CA ARG A 182 52.19 19.98 -43.37
C ARG A 182 52.48 21.42 -43.77
N MET A 183 51.63 22.37 -43.37
CA MET A 183 51.81 23.79 -43.68
C MET A 183 53.09 24.35 -43.04
N ASP A 184 53.43 23.96 -41.81
CA ASP A 184 54.67 24.36 -41.14
C ASP A 184 55.90 23.84 -41.90
N LEU A 185 55.91 22.55 -42.27
CA LEU A 185 57.00 21.97 -43.07
C LEU A 185 57.12 22.61 -44.47
N GLU A 186 55.99 22.93 -45.10
CA GLU A 186 55.96 23.62 -46.40
C GLU A 186 56.51 25.04 -46.30
N SER A 187 56.20 25.76 -45.21
CA SER A 187 56.78 27.08 -44.91
C SER A 187 58.29 27.00 -44.66
N GLN A 188 58.76 26.00 -43.90
CA GLN A 188 60.19 25.78 -43.69
C GLN A 188 60.89 25.45 -45.00
N TYR A 189 60.30 24.60 -45.83
CA TYR A 189 60.84 24.24 -47.14
C TYR A 189 60.98 25.47 -48.06
N GLU A 190 59.96 26.33 -48.13
CA GLU A 190 60.02 27.52 -48.97
C GLU A 190 61.05 28.53 -48.43
N SER A 191 61.16 28.68 -47.10
CA SER A 191 62.20 29.50 -46.47
C SER A 191 63.62 29.01 -46.79
N LEU A 192 63.89 27.69 -46.68
CA LEU A 192 65.20 27.12 -47.04
C LEU A 192 65.50 27.30 -48.54
N LYS A 193 64.47 27.21 -49.39
CA LYS A 193 64.61 27.42 -50.83
C LYS A 193 64.93 28.88 -51.16
N GLU A 194 64.30 29.84 -50.47
CA GLU A 194 64.64 31.26 -50.56
C GLU A 194 66.08 31.53 -50.11
N GLU A 195 66.51 30.96 -48.98
CA GLU A 195 67.90 31.05 -48.50
C GLU A 195 68.89 30.50 -49.53
N LEU A 196 68.58 29.36 -50.15
CA LEU A 196 69.43 28.76 -51.18
C LEU A 196 69.55 29.65 -52.42
N ILE A 197 68.46 30.30 -52.84
CA ILE A 197 68.47 31.27 -53.95
C ILE A 197 69.32 32.50 -53.58
N MET A 198 69.14 33.04 -52.37
CA MET A 198 69.91 34.17 -51.85
C MET A 198 71.41 33.85 -51.79
N LEU A 199 71.77 32.67 -51.30
CA LEU A 199 73.17 32.24 -51.19
C LEU A 199 73.82 32.06 -52.57
N LYS A 200 73.09 31.49 -53.55
CA LYS A 200 73.57 31.40 -54.94
C LYS A 200 73.81 32.76 -55.56
N LYS A 201 72.87 33.69 -55.39
CA LYS A 201 73.00 35.07 -55.88
C LYS A 201 74.18 35.78 -55.22
N ASN A 202 74.33 35.66 -53.91
CA ASN A 202 75.45 36.26 -53.18
C ASN A 202 76.80 35.68 -53.64
N HIS A 203 76.88 34.37 -53.86
CA HIS A 203 78.08 33.74 -54.41
C HIS A 203 78.41 34.22 -55.83
N GLU A 204 77.40 34.39 -56.68
CA GLU A 204 77.57 34.92 -58.03
C GLU A 204 78.08 36.37 -58.00
N GLU A 205 77.53 37.22 -57.12
CA GLU A 205 78.00 38.59 -56.89
C GLU A 205 79.44 38.63 -56.34
N GLU A 206 79.77 37.78 -55.38
CA GLU A 206 81.13 37.64 -54.84
C GLU A 206 82.13 37.18 -55.90
N LEU A 207 81.78 36.19 -56.74
CA LEU A 207 82.63 35.76 -57.86
C LEU A 207 82.84 36.89 -58.87
N LEU A 208 81.82 37.71 -59.11
CA LEU A 208 81.91 38.88 -60.00
C LEU A 208 82.85 39.94 -59.41
N LEU A 209 82.70 40.24 -58.11
CA LEU A 209 83.62 41.11 -57.35
C LEU A 209 85.05 40.57 -57.35
N LEU A 210 85.24 39.29 -57.05
CA LEU A 210 86.56 38.66 -57.05
C LEU A 210 87.17 38.68 -58.45
N ARG A 211 86.38 38.44 -59.50
CA ARG A 211 86.84 38.56 -60.89
C ARG A 211 87.26 39.99 -61.23
N THR A 212 86.57 41.01 -60.71
CA THR A 212 87.01 42.41 -60.86
C THR A 212 88.28 42.71 -60.05
N GLN A 213 88.44 42.11 -58.87
CA GLN A 213 89.60 42.30 -58.01
C GLN A 213 90.85 41.56 -58.52
N VAL A 214 90.68 40.37 -59.10
CA VAL A 214 91.74 39.58 -59.76
C VAL A 214 92.11 40.16 -61.13
N GLY A 215 91.33 41.11 -61.67
CA GLY A 215 91.74 41.96 -62.80
C GLY A 215 92.99 42.82 -62.53
N GLY A 216 93.47 42.86 -61.28
CA GLY A 216 94.73 43.47 -60.86
C GLY A 216 95.85 42.48 -60.54
N GLN A 217 95.91 41.32 -61.21
CA GLN A 217 96.99 40.36 -60.99
C GLN A 217 98.30 40.84 -61.65
N VAL A 218 99.06 41.66 -60.91
CA VAL A 218 100.45 41.97 -61.21
C VAL A 218 101.28 40.73 -60.91
N ASN A 219 101.75 40.07 -61.95
CA ASN A 219 102.72 39.00 -61.87
C ASN A 219 104.09 39.61 -61.49
N VAL A 220 104.43 39.59 -60.20
CA VAL A 220 105.74 40.01 -59.69
C VAL A 220 106.55 38.75 -59.38
N SER A 221 107.23 38.24 -60.39
CA SER A 221 108.34 37.31 -60.21
C SER A 221 109.54 38.09 -59.66
N VAL A 222 109.80 37.93 -58.35
CA VAL A 222 111.04 38.37 -57.70
C VAL A 222 111.86 37.14 -57.36
N ASP A 223 112.93 36.97 -58.13
CA ASP A 223 114.06 36.10 -57.85
C ASP A 223 114.96 36.77 -56.80
N ALA A 224 115.19 36.10 -55.68
CA ALA A 224 116.29 36.40 -54.76
C ALA A 224 116.62 35.15 -53.93
N ALA A 225 117.82 34.62 -54.15
CA ALA A 225 118.42 33.49 -53.45
C ALA A 225 118.95 33.88 -52.05
N SER A 226 118.94 32.90 -51.13
CA SER A 226 120.04 32.47 -50.24
C SER A 226 119.56 32.06 -48.85
N SER A 227 119.46 30.74 -48.70
CA SER A 227 119.54 29.91 -47.48
C SER A 227 119.43 30.58 -46.10
N VAL A 228 118.21 30.61 -45.57
CA VAL A 228 117.96 30.18 -44.19
C VAL A 228 117.30 28.80 -44.31
N ASP A 229 117.53 27.88 -43.38
CA ASP A 229 117.06 26.48 -43.45
C ASP A 229 115.52 26.39 -43.56
N LEU A 230 115.04 26.53 -44.80
CA LEU A 230 113.63 26.64 -45.13
C LEU A 230 112.89 25.36 -44.76
N ASN A 231 113.59 24.22 -44.77
CA ASN A 231 113.01 22.96 -44.36
C ASN A 231 112.66 22.94 -42.88
N GLN A 232 113.47 23.56 -42.02
CA GLN A 232 113.22 23.64 -40.58
C GLN A 232 112.04 24.58 -40.28
N VAL A 233 112.03 25.77 -40.87
CA VAL A 233 110.92 26.74 -40.73
C VAL A 233 109.62 26.20 -41.35
N MET A 234 109.67 25.54 -42.50
CA MET A 234 108.49 24.90 -43.11
C MET A 234 108.01 23.69 -42.31
N SER A 235 108.91 22.97 -41.62
CA SER A 235 108.54 21.90 -40.70
C SER A 235 107.89 22.44 -39.43
N GLU A 236 108.43 23.49 -38.82
CA GLU A 236 107.82 24.17 -37.66
C GLU A 236 106.46 24.79 -38.01
N ILE A 237 106.33 25.39 -39.20
CA ILE A 237 105.05 25.90 -39.69
C ILE A 237 104.05 24.75 -39.91
N ARG A 238 104.48 23.62 -40.50
CA ARG A 238 103.63 22.44 -40.64
C ARG A 238 103.20 21.89 -39.30
N GLU A 239 104.11 21.73 -38.36
CA GLU A 239 103.83 21.21 -37.02
C GLU A 239 102.89 22.15 -36.26
N HIS A 240 103.05 23.47 -36.40
CA HIS A 240 102.15 24.46 -35.80
C HIS A 240 100.74 24.40 -36.42
N TYR A 241 100.62 24.22 -37.74
CA TYR A 241 99.32 24.05 -38.39
C TYR A 241 98.69 22.68 -38.10
N GLU A 242 99.47 21.61 -38.05
CA GLU A 242 98.98 20.29 -37.67
C GLU A 242 98.49 20.29 -36.22
N ALA A 243 99.21 20.93 -35.29
CA ALA A 243 98.79 21.12 -33.91
C ALA A 243 97.52 21.99 -33.82
N LEU A 244 97.41 23.05 -34.63
CA LEU A 244 96.22 23.90 -34.68
C LEU A 244 95.00 23.16 -35.25
N ILE A 245 95.18 22.36 -36.30
CA ILE A 245 94.13 21.52 -36.89
C ILE A 245 93.72 20.42 -35.90
N ALA A 246 94.68 19.77 -35.24
CA ALA A 246 94.41 18.76 -34.22
C ALA A 246 93.66 19.35 -33.02
N LYS A 247 94.06 20.54 -32.56
CA LYS A 247 93.36 21.27 -31.49
C LYS A 247 91.95 21.68 -31.93
N SER A 248 91.81 22.27 -33.12
CA SER A 248 90.52 22.67 -33.68
C SER A 248 89.57 21.46 -33.84
N ARG A 249 90.08 20.32 -34.32
CA ARG A 249 89.32 19.08 -34.42
C ARG A 249 88.86 18.59 -33.05
N LYS A 250 89.75 18.62 -32.05
CA LYS A 250 89.42 18.20 -30.68
C LYS A 250 88.41 19.15 -30.02
N ASP A 251 88.54 20.44 -30.25
CA ASP A 251 87.60 21.46 -29.78
C ASP A 251 86.22 21.32 -30.46
N LEU A 252 86.18 20.99 -31.76
CA LEU A 252 84.95 20.64 -32.49
C LEU A 252 84.30 19.36 -31.94
N GLU A 253 85.06 18.29 -31.72
CA GLU A 253 84.56 17.04 -31.15
C GLU A 253 83.99 17.26 -29.75
N LEU A 254 84.68 18.01 -28.88
CA LEU A 254 84.18 18.40 -27.55
C LEU A 254 82.93 19.27 -27.64
N TRP A 255 82.86 20.21 -28.59
CA TRP A 255 81.69 21.04 -28.80
C TRP A 255 80.48 20.19 -29.26
N TYR A 256 80.68 19.24 -30.17
CA TYR A 256 79.61 18.33 -30.61
C TYR A 256 79.14 17.40 -29.50
N GLN A 257 80.06 16.82 -28.70
CA GLN A 257 79.69 16.01 -27.54
C GLN A 257 78.86 16.82 -26.53
N ASN A 258 79.31 18.02 -26.16
CA ASN A 258 78.55 18.90 -25.28
C ASN A 258 77.18 19.27 -25.89
N LYS A 259 77.11 19.58 -27.19
CA LYS A 259 75.85 19.88 -27.87
C LYS A 259 74.88 18.70 -27.82
N GLN A 260 75.38 17.47 -27.99
CA GLN A 260 74.59 16.25 -27.97
C GLN A 260 74.11 15.91 -26.57
N GLU A 261 74.96 16.03 -25.54
CA GLU A 261 74.56 15.87 -24.14
C GLU A 261 73.50 16.90 -23.72
N VAL A 262 73.68 18.17 -24.11
CA VAL A 262 72.68 19.24 -23.84
C VAL A 262 71.36 18.93 -24.54
N LYS A 263 71.38 18.36 -25.75
CA LYS A 263 70.16 18.00 -26.47
C LYS A 263 69.44 16.82 -25.82
N VAL A 264 70.16 15.76 -25.44
CA VAL A 264 69.60 14.59 -24.74
C VAL A 264 69.03 14.98 -23.37
N THR A 265 69.74 15.82 -22.62
CA THR A 265 69.24 16.34 -21.32
C THR A 265 68.03 17.25 -21.50
N SER A 266 67.97 18.05 -22.58
CA SER A 266 66.80 18.87 -22.90
C SER A 266 65.59 18.04 -23.32
N ASP A 267 65.80 17.00 -24.13
CA ASP A 267 64.74 16.10 -24.60
C ASP A 267 64.17 15.28 -23.44
N THR A 268 65.03 14.75 -22.56
CA THR A 268 64.60 14.03 -21.35
C THR A 268 63.85 14.94 -20.38
N LEU A 269 64.29 16.20 -20.20
CA LEU A 269 63.54 17.20 -19.44
C LEU A 269 62.17 17.47 -20.07
N MET A 270 62.09 17.69 -21.39
CA MET A 270 60.83 17.90 -22.10
C MET A 270 59.86 16.72 -21.88
N MET A 271 60.33 15.48 -22.07
CA MET A 271 59.53 14.27 -21.82
C MET A 271 59.03 14.19 -20.37
N SER A 272 59.91 14.46 -19.39
CA SER A 272 59.50 14.47 -17.99
C SER A 272 58.44 15.54 -17.70
N THR A 273 58.53 16.71 -18.33
CA THR A 273 57.54 17.78 -18.14
C THR A 273 56.20 17.46 -18.79
N THR A 274 56.18 16.74 -19.92
CA THR A 274 54.94 16.27 -20.54
C THR A 274 54.30 15.17 -19.71
N GLU A 275 55.07 14.21 -19.20
CA GLU A 275 54.56 13.17 -18.30
C GLU A 275 53.96 13.78 -17.02
N ILE A 276 54.61 14.78 -16.42
CA ILE A 276 54.08 15.49 -15.24
C ILE A 276 52.76 16.21 -15.58
N LYS A 277 52.65 16.83 -16.77
CA LYS A 277 51.41 17.48 -17.20
C LYS A 277 50.29 16.46 -17.41
N ASP A 278 50.58 15.32 -18.03
CA ASP A 278 49.60 14.25 -18.26
C ASP A 278 49.15 13.59 -16.94
N LEU A 279 50.08 13.37 -16.01
CA LEU A 279 49.75 12.92 -14.65
C LEU A 279 48.89 13.95 -13.90
N LYS A 280 49.14 15.23 -14.10
CA LYS A 280 48.32 16.30 -13.47
C LYS A 280 46.92 16.38 -14.08
N THR A 281 46.77 16.26 -15.40
CA THR A 281 45.45 16.29 -16.05
C THR A 281 44.63 15.04 -15.71
N THR A 282 45.27 13.86 -15.64
CA THR A 282 44.63 12.62 -15.18
C THR A 282 44.21 12.69 -13.72
N LEU A 283 45.05 13.25 -12.83
CA LEU A 283 44.68 13.49 -11.43
C LEU A 283 43.46 14.41 -11.32
N GLN A 284 43.45 15.54 -12.04
CA GLN A 284 42.30 16.46 -12.04
C GLN A 284 41.03 15.78 -12.56
N ARG A 285 41.13 14.96 -13.61
CA ARG A 285 40.00 14.19 -14.13
C ARG A 285 39.45 13.22 -13.08
N LEU A 286 40.32 12.46 -12.41
CA LEU A 286 39.94 11.53 -11.35
C LEU A 286 39.33 12.25 -10.14
N GLU A 287 39.83 13.45 -9.81
CA GLU A 287 39.27 14.26 -8.73
C GLU A 287 37.86 14.76 -9.06
N ILE A 288 37.61 15.19 -10.30
CA ILE A 288 36.26 15.55 -10.76
C ILE A 288 35.32 14.34 -10.72
N GLU A 289 35.79 13.17 -11.16
CA GLU A 289 35.03 11.92 -11.12
C GLU A 289 34.72 11.46 -9.69
N LEU A 290 35.66 11.66 -8.76
CA LEU A 290 35.44 11.43 -7.34
C LEU A 290 34.38 12.39 -6.79
N GLN A 291 34.46 13.69 -7.11
CA GLN A 291 33.47 14.67 -6.66
C GLN A 291 32.08 14.40 -7.24
N SER A 292 31.98 14.02 -8.52
CA SER A 292 30.70 13.67 -9.13
C SER A 292 30.11 12.40 -8.50
N SER A 293 30.94 11.39 -8.20
CA SER A 293 30.53 10.17 -7.51
C SER A 293 30.05 10.44 -6.08
N LEU A 294 30.74 11.33 -5.34
CA LEU A 294 30.33 11.77 -4.01
C LEU A 294 28.99 12.54 -4.05
N SER A 295 28.81 13.41 -5.04
CA SER A 295 27.54 14.11 -5.29
C SER A 295 26.40 13.13 -5.58
N MET A 296 26.64 12.13 -6.43
CA MET A 296 25.67 11.09 -6.74
C MET A 296 25.30 10.27 -5.51
N LYS A 297 26.30 9.87 -4.71
CA LYS A 297 26.10 9.16 -3.45
C LYS A 297 25.23 9.97 -2.48
N ALA A 298 25.55 11.25 -2.27
CA ALA A 298 24.79 12.12 -1.38
C ALA A 298 23.32 12.29 -1.82
N SER A 299 23.09 12.38 -3.13
CA SER A 299 21.73 12.43 -3.71
C SER A 299 20.95 11.14 -3.45
N LEU A 300 21.58 9.98 -3.65
CA LEU A 300 20.97 8.67 -3.40
C LEU A 300 20.68 8.45 -1.91
N GLU A 301 21.61 8.82 -1.02
CA GLU A 301 21.40 8.77 0.43
C GLU A 301 20.27 9.70 0.87
N GLY A 302 20.17 10.90 0.28
CA GLY A 302 19.06 11.82 0.49
C GLY A 302 17.71 11.25 0.08
N SER A 303 17.63 10.65 -1.12
CA SER A 303 16.40 10.00 -1.60
C SER A 303 16.00 8.82 -0.73
N LEU A 304 16.97 8.01 -0.29
CA LEU A 304 16.74 6.89 0.62
C LEU A 304 16.19 7.38 1.97
N ALA A 305 16.76 8.44 2.54
CA ALA A 305 16.29 9.04 3.78
C ALA A 305 14.86 9.61 3.65
N GLU A 306 14.54 10.27 2.53
CA GLU A 306 13.20 10.79 2.25
C GLU A 306 12.16 9.65 2.14
N ILE A 307 12.50 8.58 1.42
CA ILE A 307 11.65 7.39 1.28
C ILE A 307 11.42 6.73 2.64
N GLN A 308 12.47 6.56 3.44
CA GLN A 308 12.36 6.01 4.79
C GLN A 308 11.48 6.88 5.69
N ALA A 309 11.64 8.20 5.66
CA ALA A 309 10.82 9.14 6.43
C ALA A 309 9.35 9.10 6.00
N ARG A 310 9.07 8.97 4.70
CA ARG A 310 7.71 8.81 4.18
C ARG A 310 7.08 7.51 4.66
N PHE A 311 7.80 6.39 4.58
CA PHE A 311 7.27 5.10 5.03
C PHE A 311 7.08 5.05 6.54
N SER A 312 7.98 5.64 7.33
CA SER A 312 7.81 5.72 8.79
C SER A 312 6.58 6.55 9.17
N ALA A 313 6.31 7.66 8.46
CA ALA A 313 5.10 8.45 8.65
C ALA A 313 3.82 7.67 8.27
N GLN A 314 3.84 6.90 7.18
CA GLN A 314 2.73 6.04 6.78
C GLN A 314 2.46 4.94 7.82
N LEU A 315 3.51 4.29 8.32
CA LEU A 315 3.41 3.30 9.39
C LEU A 315 2.84 3.91 10.67
N ALA A 316 3.30 5.10 11.07
CA ALA A 316 2.76 5.81 12.24
C ALA A 316 1.27 6.14 12.08
N SER A 317 0.85 6.56 10.89
CA SER A 317 -0.57 6.82 10.59
C SER A 317 -1.43 5.54 10.66
N LEU A 318 -0.94 4.44 10.09
CA LEU A 318 -1.61 3.14 10.18
C LEU A 318 -1.69 2.64 11.63
N GLN A 319 -0.60 2.77 12.39
CA GLN A 319 -0.56 2.42 13.81
C GLN A 319 -1.59 3.24 14.61
N ALA A 320 -1.69 4.55 14.37
CA ALA A 320 -2.69 5.40 15.01
C ALA A 320 -4.12 4.95 14.70
N LYS A 321 -4.39 4.49 13.47
CA LYS A 321 -5.69 3.94 13.08
C LYS A 321 -5.98 2.62 13.79
N VAL A 322 -5.00 1.72 13.88
CA VAL A 322 -5.12 0.46 14.63
C VAL A 322 -5.43 0.75 16.09
N THR A 323 -4.66 1.60 16.76
CA THR A 323 -4.89 1.97 18.17
C THR A 323 -6.25 2.63 18.38
N SER A 324 -6.73 3.45 17.45
CA SER A 324 -8.08 4.02 17.50
C SER A 324 -9.17 2.94 17.40
N LEU A 325 -9.01 1.94 16.55
CA LEU A 325 -9.96 0.83 16.45
C LEU A 325 -9.90 -0.08 17.69
N GLU A 326 -8.71 -0.36 18.21
CA GLU A 326 -8.53 -1.13 19.46
C GLU A 326 -9.21 -0.44 20.65
N THR A 327 -9.07 0.88 20.76
CA THR A 327 -9.74 1.65 21.82
C THR A 327 -11.27 1.64 21.65
N GLN A 328 -11.80 1.75 20.42
CA GLN A 328 -13.24 1.59 20.16
C GLN A 328 -13.76 0.21 20.52
N ILE A 329 -13.03 -0.87 20.17
CA ILE A 329 -13.39 -2.24 20.55
C ILE A 329 -13.39 -2.39 22.08
N SER A 330 -12.36 -1.85 22.76
CA SER A 330 -12.29 -1.88 24.22
C SER A 330 -13.45 -1.13 24.86
N GLN A 331 -13.87 0.01 24.31
CA GLN A 331 -15.02 0.78 24.79
C GLN A 331 -16.32 -0.01 24.63
N ILE A 332 -16.56 -0.61 23.45
CA ILE A 332 -17.75 -1.42 23.19
C ILE A 332 -17.79 -2.62 24.14
N ASN A 333 -16.67 -3.31 24.34
CA ASN A 333 -16.59 -4.44 25.28
C ASN A 333 -16.91 -4.01 26.72
N ALA A 334 -16.40 -2.85 27.15
CA ALA A 334 -16.73 -2.30 28.46
C ALA A 334 -18.23 -1.98 28.57
N SER A 335 -18.84 -1.35 27.55
CA SER A 335 -20.28 -1.10 27.51
C SER A 335 -21.11 -2.38 27.52
N ILE A 336 -20.69 -3.42 26.81
CA ILE A 336 -21.34 -4.74 26.83
C ILE A 336 -21.27 -5.35 28.23
N SER A 337 -20.12 -5.26 28.91
CA SER A 337 -19.98 -5.75 30.28
C SER A 337 -20.92 -5.01 31.23
N ILE A 338 -20.97 -3.68 31.15
CA ILE A 338 -21.87 -2.86 31.99
C ILE A 338 -23.33 -3.25 31.72
N ASN A 339 -23.74 -3.32 30.45
CA ASN A 339 -25.11 -3.73 30.09
C ASN A 339 -25.43 -5.12 30.61
N LYS A 340 -24.49 -6.08 30.52
CA LYS A 340 -24.66 -7.43 31.05
C LYS A 340 -24.91 -7.42 32.55
N ASP A 341 -24.16 -6.62 33.30
CA ASP A 341 -24.32 -6.48 34.75
C ASP A 341 -25.68 -5.84 35.10
N GLU A 342 -26.09 -4.80 34.36
CA GLU A 342 -27.42 -4.18 34.49
C GLU A 342 -28.56 -5.17 34.20
N TYR A 343 -28.44 -5.96 33.12
CA TYR A 343 -29.43 -7.00 32.79
C TYR A 343 -29.49 -8.09 33.85
N SER A 344 -28.35 -8.49 34.42
CA SER A 344 -28.31 -9.46 35.52
C SER A 344 -29.05 -8.92 36.75
N MET A 345 -28.79 -7.66 37.12
CA MET A 345 -29.47 -7.03 38.26
C MET A 345 -30.98 -6.92 38.03
N LEU A 346 -31.41 -6.58 36.81
CA LEU A 346 -32.82 -6.51 36.46
C LEU A 346 -33.49 -7.88 36.51
N LEU A 347 -32.80 -8.93 36.06
CA LEU A 347 -33.27 -10.31 36.14
C LEU A 347 -33.42 -10.74 37.61
N ASP A 348 -32.45 -10.43 38.46
CA ASP A 348 -32.51 -10.72 39.90
C ASP A 348 -33.69 -10.00 40.57
N LEU A 349 -33.93 -8.73 40.23
CA LEU A 349 -35.09 -7.99 40.72
C LEU A 349 -36.41 -8.61 40.23
N LYS A 350 -36.48 -8.98 38.95
CA LYS A 350 -37.66 -9.60 38.33
C LYS A 350 -37.97 -10.94 38.99
N THR A 351 -36.98 -11.80 39.21
CA THR A 351 -37.17 -13.08 39.88
C THR A 351 -37.62 -12.91 41.33
N ARG A 352 -37.08 -11.92 42.06
CA ARG A 352 -37.54 -11.58 43.42
C ARG A 352 -39.00 -11.10 43.42
N LEU A 353 -39.38 -10.20 42.51
CA LEU A 353 -40.76 -9.73 42.41
C LEU A 353 -41.72 -10.87 42.04
N GLU A 354 -41.32 -11.80 41.17
CA GLU A 354 -42.11 -12.99 40.86
C GLU A 354 -42.31 -13.89 42.09
N GLN A 355 -41.29 -14.05 42.93
CA GLN A 355 -41.42 -14.75 44.20
C GLN A 355 -42.39 -14.03 45.15
N GLU A 356 -42.27 -12.72 45.32
CA GLU A 356 -43.19 -11.93 46.17
C GLU A 356 -44.64 -12.01 45.68
N ILE A 357 -44.87 -12.01 44.36
CA ILE A 357 -46.21 -12.21 43.76
C ILE A 357 -46.72 -13.62 44.07
N ASN A 358 -45.90 -14.65 43.88
CA ASN A 358 -46.28 -16.04 44.16
C ASN A 358 -46.60 -16.25 45.64
N ASP A 359 -45.77 -15.75 46.55
CA ASP A 359 -45.99 -15.83 48.00
C ASP A 359 -47.28 -15.11 48.39
N ARG A 360 -47.56 -13.93 47.80
CA ARG A 360 -48.80 -13.21 48.05
C ARG A 360 -50.02 -13.97 47.52
N LEU A 361 -49.92 -14.58 46.33
CA LEU A 361 -50.98 -15.44 45.78
C LEU A 361 -51.20 -16.68 46.65
N MET A 362 -50.15 -17.32 47.15
CA MET A 362 -50.24 -18.46 48.07
C MET A 362 -50.84 -18.06 49.41
N ASN A 363 -50.47 -16.91 49.97
CA ASN A 363 -51.09 -16.36 51.18
C ASN A 363 -52.58 -16.06 50.97
N LEU A 364 -52.96 -15.48 49.82
CA LEU A 364 -54.37 -15.26 49.45
C LEU A 364 -55.15 -16.57 49.35
N LEU A 365 -54.57 -17.60 48.73
CA LEU A 365 -55.15 -18.94 48.67
C LEU A 365 -55.25 -19.59 50.06
N CYS A 366 -54.24 -19.38 50.93
CA CYS A 366 -54.22 -19.90 52.30
C CYS A 366 -55.18 -19.16 53.24
N PHE A 367 -55.47 -17.88 53.03
CA PHE A 367 -56.54 -17.15 53.74
C PHE A 367 -57.95 -17.59 53.31
N SER A 368 -58.09 -18.29 52.18
CA SER A 368 -59.34 -18.98 51.84
C SER A 368 -59.53 -20.32 52.55
N ALA A 369 -58.59 -20.71 53.45
CA ALA A 369 -58.67 -21.94 54.22
C ALA A 369 -59.83 -21.93 55.23
N VAL A 370 -60.92 -22.58 54.82
CA VAL A 370 -61.74 -23.54 55.58
C VAL A 370 -61.97 -23.19 57.06
N ILE A 371 -63.05 -22.44 57.34
CA ILE A 371 -63.68 -22.39 58.66
C ILE A 371 -64.22 -23.80 58.97
N THR A 372 -63.47 -24.61 59.70
CA THR A 372 -63.88 -25.95 60.12
C THR A 372 -64.75 -25.82 61.37
N LYS A 373 -66.08 -25.92 61.21
CA LYS A 373 -67.00 -25.93 62.36
C LYS A 373 -66.95 -27.30 63.03
N VAL A 374 -66.37 -27.38 64.23
CA VAL A 374 -66.42 -28.58 65.07
C VAL A 374 -67.69 -28.51 65.92
N ILE A 375 -68.59 -29.48 65.75
CA ILE A 375 -69.81 -29.60 66.55
C ILE A 375 -69.58 -30.73 67.57
N THR A 376 -69.46 -30.37 68.84
CA THR A 376 -69.42 -31.32 69.95
C THR A 376 -70.83 -31.48 70.52
N VAL A 377 -71.37 -32.70 70.44
CA VAL A 377 -72.65 -33.07 71.05
C VAL A 377 -72.35 -33.85 72.32
N GLN A 378 -72.85 -33.37 73.46
CA GLN A 378 -72.82 -34.12 74.72
C GLN A 378 -74.24 -34.63 75.01
N GLU A 379 -74.37 -35.95 75.13
CA GLU A 379 -75.60 -36.61 75.50
C GLU A 379 -75.46 -37.21 76.90
N THR A 380 -76.39 -36.88 77.80
CA THR A 380 -76.47 -37.52 79.11
C THR A 380 -77.58 -38.57 79.09
N VAL A 381 -77.19 -39.81 79.40
CA VAL A 381 -78.08 -40.98 79.40
C VAL A 381 -78.26 -41.44 80.85
N VAL A 382 -79.50 -41.53 81.30
CA VAL A 382 -79.88 -42.17 82.57
C VAL A 382 -80.95 -43.21 82.26
N ASP A 383 -80.74 -44.46 82.68
CA ASP A 383 -81.64 -45.62 82.46
C ASP A 383 -82.09 -45.83 81.00
N GLY A 384 -81.13 -45.78 80.06
CA GLY A 384 -81.34 -46.20 78.68
C GLY A 384 -82.24 -45.29 77.83
N LYS A 385 -82.66 -44.12 78.35
CA LYS A 385 -83.35 -43.08 77.58
C LYS A 385 -82.62 -41.75 77.71
N VAL A 386 -82.39 -41.09 76.57
CA VAL A 386 -81.74 -39.78 76.47
C VAL A 386 -82.70 -38.72 77.00
N VAL A 387 -82.36 -38.03 78.09
CA VAL A 387 -83.27 -37.07 78.74
C VAL A 387 -82.91 -35.61 78.42
N GLN A 388 -81.67 -35.36 77.93
CA GLN A 388 -81.28 -34.02 77.49
C GLN A 388 -80.12 -34.06 76.48
N THR A 389 -80.24 -33.28 75.40
CA THR A 389 -79.16 -33.06 74.42
C THR A 389 -78.78 -31.59 74.42
N SER A 390 -77.50 -31.29 74.65
CA SER A 390 -76.96 -29.93 74.58
C SER A 390 -75.94 -29.85 73.43
N LYS A 391 -76.17 -28.92 72.51
CA LYS A 391 -75.34 -28.71 71.31
C LYS A 391 -74.60 -27.39 71.45
N ASN A 392 -73.30 -27.44 71.66
CA ASN A 392 -72.44 -26.26 71.63
C ASN A 392 -71.68 -26.20 70.30
N VAL A 393 -71.84 -25.10 69.58
CA VAL A 393 -71.12 -24.82 68.35
C VAL A 393 -70.01 -23.82 68.69
N ASN A 394 -68.77 -24.29 68.72
CA ASN A 394 -67.63 -23.39 68.83
C ASN A 394 -67.05 -23.12 67.43
N VAL A 395 -66.93 -21.85 67.09
CA VAL A 395 -66.24 -21.38 65.88
C VAL A 395 -64.80 -21.09 66.30
N LYS A 396 -63.83 -21.66 65.58
CA LYS A 396 -62.42 -21.32 65.76
C LYS A 396 -61.89 -20.67 64.50
#